data_AF-A0A933LDV6-F1
#
_entry.id   AF-A0A933LDV6-F1
#
_cell.length_a   1.000
_cell.length_b   1.000
_cell.length_c   1.000
_cell.angle_alpha   90.00
_cell.angle_beta   90.00
_cell.angle_gamma   90.00
#
_symmetry.space_group_name_H-M   'P 1'
#
loop_
_entity.id
_entity.type
_entity.pdbx_description
1 polymer ?
#
loop_
_entity_poly.entity_id
_entity_poly.type
_entity_poly.pdbx_seq_one_letter_code
_entity_poly.pdbx_strand_id
1 'polypeptide(L)' 'MTRIEQHKIIETLRDYLHKMSGEDLDDFEMMRKRDRDDEDLDEFSRRRLTELYVKYVPERLRR' A
#
# COMPACT_ATOMS: atom_id res chain seq x y z
N MET A 1 2.17 8.98 8.38
CA MET A 1 1.34 8.81 7.18
C MET A 1 -0.07 9.26 7.50
N THR A 2 -0.56 10.27 6.81
CA THR A 2 -1.96 10.72 6.87
C THR A 2 -2.86 9.80 6.03
N ARG A 3 -4.19 9.85 6.20
CA ARG A 3 -5.12 9.10 5.33
C ARG A 3 -4.98 9.46 3.85
N ILE A 4 -4.71 10.73 3.53
CA ILE A 4 -4.49 11.19 2.14
C ILE A 4 -3.21 10.55 1.57
N GLU A 5 -2.13 10.51 2.34
CA GLU A 5 -0.88 9.85 1.92
C GLU A 5 -1.07 8.34 1.75
N GLN A 6 -1.81 7.69 2.67
CA GLN A 6 -2.15 6.27 2.57
C GLN A 6 -2.88 5.95 1.27
N HIS A 7 -3.96 6.69 0.99
CA HIS A 7 -4.76 6.50 -0.22
C HIS A 7 -3.91 6.66 -1.50
N LYS A 8 -3.05 7.69 -1.55
CA LYS A 8 -2.10 7.88 -2.67
C LYS A 8 -1.14 6.71 -2.84
N ILE A 9 -0.61 6.18 -1.74
CA ILE A 9 0.29 5.03 -1.77
C ILE A 9 -0.44 3.78 -2.29
N ILE A 10 -1.67 3.54 -1.82
CA ILE A 10 -2.51 2.41 -2.27
C ILE A 10 -2.80 2.50 -3.77
N GLU A 11 -3.23 3.67 -4.25
CA GLU A 11 -3.49 3.87 -5.67
C GLU A 11 -2.22 3.68 -6.52
N THR A 12 -1.06 4.17 -6.04
CA THR A 12 0.21 3.96 -6.74
C THR A 12 0.58 2.48 -6.78
N LEU A 13 0.45 1.76 -5.66
CA LEU A 13 0.78 0.33 -5.58
C LEU A 13 -0.14 -0.55 -6.42
N ARG A 14 -1.37 -0.08 -6.73
CA ARG A 14 -2.31 -0.79 -7.60
C ARG A 14 -1.71 -1.06 -8.99
N ASP A 15 -0.90 -0.14 -9.52
CA ASP A 15 -0.21 -0.30 -10.80
C ASP A 15 0.88 -1.38 -10.76
N TYR A 16 1.33 -1.77 -9.57
CA TYR A 16 2.37 -2.77 -9.34
C TYR A 16 1.81 -4.12 -8.87
N LEU A 17 0.48 -4.28 -8.78
CA LEU A 17 -0.18 -5.51 -8.31
C LEU A 17 0.26 -6.76 -9.08
N HIS A 18 0.49 -6.62 -10.40
CA HIS A 18 0.99 -7.70 -11.27
C HIS A 18 2.40 -8.21 -10.89
N LYS A 19 3.14 -7.50 -10.04
CA LYS A 19 4.47 -7.89 -9.54
C LYS A 19 4.42 -8.46 -8.12
N MET A 20 3.27 -8.38 -7.45
CA MET A 20 3.08 -8.87 -6.09
C MET A 20 2.66 -10.33 -6.11
N SER A 21 3.08 -11.09 -5.10
CA SER A 21 2.74 -12.50 -4.96
C SER A 21 2.86 -12.96 -3.51
N GLY A 22 2.07 -13.96 -3.12
CA GLY A 22 2.09 -14.49 -1.75
C GLY A 22 1.69 -13.43 -0.73
N GLU A 23 2.42 -13.38 0.38
CA GLU A 23 2.14 -12.48 1.51
C GLU A 23 2.05 -11.00 1.11
N ASP A 24 2.89 -10.52 0.19
CA ASP A 24 2.84 -9.12 -0.26
C ASP A 24 1.51 -8.77 -0.95
N LEU A 25 0.94 -9.72 -1.72
CA LEU A 25 -0.33 -9.52 -2.40
C LEU A 25 -1.49 -9.57 -1.40
N ASP A 26 -1.44 -10.53 -0.47
CA ASP A 26 -2.47 -10.70 0.57
C ASP A 26 -2.53 -9.46 1.49
N ASP A 27 -1.37 -8.97 1.93
CA ASP A 27 -1.24 -7.76 2.72
C ASP A 27 -1.79 -6.53 1.97
N PHE A 28 -1.39 -6.37 0.70
CA PHE A 28 -1.84 -5.25 -0.11
C PHE A 28 -3.35 -5.26 -0.32
N GLU A 29 -3.94 -6.41 -0.66
CA GLU A 29 -5.39 -6.55 -0.86
C GLU A 29 -6.17 -6.28 0.43
N MET A 30 -5.66 -6.70 1.60
CA MET A 30 -6.24 -6.34 2.89
C MET A 30 -6.24 -4.82 3.11
N MET A 31 -5.09 -4.16 2.91
CA MET A 31 -4.95 -2.72 3.12
C MET A 31 -5.80 -1.90 2.14
N ARG A 32 -5.87 -2.33 0.88
CA ARG A 32 -6.71 -1.74 -0.16
C ARG A 32 -8.20 -1.84 0.17
N LYS A 33 -8.66 -2.98 0.71
CA LYS A 33 -10.05 -3.13 1.15
C LYS A 33 -10.39 -2.17 2.30
N ARG A 34 -9.53 -2.10 3.33
CA ARG A 34 -9.72 -1.17 4.45
C ARG A 34 -9.79 0.29 3.99
N ASP A 35 -8.91 0.69 3.06
CA ASP A 35 -8.95 2.05 2.50
C ASP A 35 -10.24 2.35 1.74
N ARG A 36 -10.72 1.39 0.94
CA ARG A 36 -12.01 1.51 0.23
C ARG A 36 -13.20 1.60 1.18
N ASP A 37 -13.14 0.86 2.29
CA ASP A 37 -14.22 0.76 3.27
C ASP A 37 -14.10 1.88 4.36
N ASP A 38 -13.24 2.89 4.14
CA ASP A 38 -12.94 4.01 5.05
C ASP A 38 -12.46 3.59 6.46
N GLU A 39 -11.94 2.36 6.59
CA GLU A 39 -11.36 1.83 7.81
C GLU A 39 -9.92 2.33 8.04
N ASP A 40 -9.54 2.51 9.30
CA ASP A 40 -8.16 2.86 9.65
C ASP A 40 -7.23 1.65 9.56
N LEU A 41 -6.06 1.85 8.94
CA LEU A 41 -4.95 0.92 9.09
C LEU A 41 -4.32 1.10 10.47
N ASP A 42 -4.07 -0.01 11.17
CA ASP A 42 -3.25 -0.01 12.39
C ASP A 42 -1.78 0.32 12.08
N GLU A 43 -0.97 0.51 13.13
CA GLU A 43 0.44 0.88 12.97
C GLU A 43 1.25 -0.15 12.17
N PHE A 44 1.00 -1.43 12.40
CA PHE A 44 1.68 -2.51 11.69
C PHE A 44 1.36 -2.47 10.19
N SER A 45 0.09 -2.35 9.84
CA SER A 45 -0.39 -2.24 8.46
C SER A 45 0.17 -1.00 7.77
N ARG A 46 0.20 0.15 8.46
CA ARG A 46 0.80 1.39 7.90
C ARG A 46 2.29 1.23 7.60
N ARG A 47 3.02 0.56 8.48
CA ARG A 47 4.45 0.25 8.26
C ARG A 47 4.61 -0.69 7.08
N ARG A 48 3.81 -1.75 7.01
CA ARG A 48 3.83 -2.73 5.92
C ARG A 48 3.51 -2.09 4.56
N LEU A 49 2.52 -1.20 4.51
CA LEU A 49 2.19 -0.42 3.32
C LEU A 49 3.40 0.38 2.81
N THR A 50 4.13 1.02 3.72
CA THR A 50 5.33 1.79 3.41
C THR A 50 6.45 0.90 2.88
N GLU A 51 6.62 -0.30 3.46
CA GLU A 51 7.60 -1.29 2.98
C GLU A 51 7.27 -1.78 1.57
N LEU A 52 6.00 -2.08 1.27
CA LEU A 52 5.55 -2.43 -0.07
C LEU A 52 5.77 -1.29 -1.07
N TYR A 53 5.49 -0.06 -0.67
CA TYR A 53 5.75 1.13 -1.48
C TYR A 53 7.24 1.24 -1.85
N VAL A 54 8.13 1.11 -0.87
CA VAL A 54 9.57 1.12 -1.09
C VAL A 54 10.04 -0.08 -1.92
N LYS A 55 9.42 -1.25 -1.76
CA LYS A 55 9.79 -2.47 -2.49
C LYS A 55 9.44 -2.40 -3.97
N TYR A 56 8.25 -1.93 -4.31
CA TYR A 56 7.70 -2.04 -5.67
C TYR A 56 7.77 -0.75 -6.48
N VAL A 57 7.66 0.42 -5.83
CA VAL A 57 7.67 1.71 -6.52
C VAL A 57 9.11 2.20 -6.69
N PRO A 58 9.58 2.43 -7.93
CA PRO A 58 10.91 3.00 -8.18
C PRO A 58 11.10 4.33 -7.46
N GLU A 59 12.28 4.55 -6.87
CA GLU A 59 12.59 5.76 -6.09
C GLU A 59 12.25 7.07 -6.82
N ARG A 60 12.53 7.16 -8.13
CA ARG A 60 12.21 8.33 -8.96
C ARG A 60 10.72 8.69 -9.03
N LEU A 61 9.84 7.75 -8.68
CA LEU A 61 8.38 7.89 -8.67
C LEU A 61 7.81 8.07 -7.25
N ARG A 62 8.65 8.08 -6.20
CA ARG A 62 8.25 8.30 -4.80
C ARG A 62 8.24 9.79 -4.44
N ARG A 63 7.38 10.57 -5.11
CA ARG A 63 7.30 12.03 -4.92
C ARG A 63 6.19 12.44 -3.97
#